data_AF-A0A1D1V1C8-F1
#
_entry.id   AF-A0A1D1V1C8-F1
#
_cell.length_a   1.000
_cell.length_b   1.000
_cell.length_c   1.000
_cell.angle_alpha   90.00
_cell.angle_beta   90.00
_cell.angle_gamma   90.00
#
_symmetry.space_group_name_H-M   'P 1'
#
loop_
_entity.id
_entity.type
_entity.pdbx_description
1 polymer ?
#
loop_
_entity_poly.entity_id
_entity_poly.type
_entity_poly.pdbx_seq_one_letter_code
_entity_poly.pdbx_strand_id
1 'polypeptide(L)'
;MDVLGWLLRLLKTLSLIFLALSHGVSSKFWGLMLSQPLSQSDLGDAALDREPGSPSNDTLELSPSEKSTRHFDDNPGVCSTDKPCGRGKYCDTHYKRCERLKRRGEFCRKDYNCQRRNECVFGRCRKEIPKGQEGSRCADDKDCSANHCCARQHGEFVCKPRLQLSQRCFVPAGGLDYSLNEQCPCEGGLVCQYEPVKSTTQSPTRKNEWFQFTAETAQMKCLPVTF
;
A
#
# COMPACT_ATOMS: atom_id res chain seq x y z
N MET A 1 68.91 6.17 2.77
CA MET A 1 67.82 6.82 2.00
C MET A 1 66.51 6.34 2.60
N ASP A 2 65.82 7.19 3.36
CA ASP A 2 64.65 6.83 4.19
C ASP A 2 63.37 6.67 3.37
N VAL A 3 63.23 5.50 2.73
CA VAL A 3 62.04 5.10 1.95
C VAL A 3 60.78 5.10 2.83
N LEU A 4 60.93 4.74 4.11
CA LEU A 4 59.83 4.72 5.08
C LEU A 4 59.33 6.14 5.43
N GLY A 5 60.24 7.11 5.50
CA GLY A 5 59.90 8.52 5.72
C GLY A 5 59.12 9.14 4.57
N TRP A 6 59.46 8.75 3.33
CA TRP A 6 58.72 9.16 2.13
C TRP A 6 57.32 8.55 2.07
N LEU A 7 57.18 7.26 2.38
CA LEU A 7 55.89 6.58 2.43
C LEU A 7 54.93 7.17 3.47
N LEU A 8 55.42 7.48 4.67
CA LEU A 8 54.62 8.12 5.72
C LEU A 8 54.17 9.54 5.34
N ARG A 9 55.01 10.30 4.63
CA ARG A 9 54.63 11.62 4.10
C ARG A 9 53.57 11.50 3.01
N LEU A 10 53.71 10.52 2.11
CA LEU A 10 52.74 10.28 1.04
C LEU A 10 51.36 9.87 1.57
N LEU A 11 51.32 8.99 2.57
CA LEU A 11 50.09 8.57 3.25
C LEU A 11 49.39 9.73 3.95
N LYS A 12 50.13 10.60 4.65
CA LYS A 12 49.57 11.80 5.27
C LYS A 12 49.03 12.78 4.24
N THR A 13 49.72 12.98 3.12
CA THR A 13 49.23 13.86 2.05
C THR A 13 47.97 13.31 1.38
N LEU A 14 47.90 12.01 1.13
CA LEU A 14 46.72 11.38 0.53
C LEU A 14 45.50 11.43 1.46
N SER A 15 45.70 11.25 2.76
CA SER A 15 44.62 11.38 3.77
C SER A 15 44.04 12.80 3.84
N LEU A 16 44.90 13.82 3.81
CA LEU A 16 44.46 15.22 3.79
C LEU A 16 43.71 15.60 2.51
N ILE A 17 44.12 15.07 1.36
CA ILE A 17 43.41 15.26 0.09
C ILE A 17 42.03 14.59 0.13
N PHE A 18 41.93 13.39 0.71
CA PHE A 18 40.65 12.68 0.84
C PHE A 18 39.66 13.43 1.76
N LEU A 19 40.14 13.99 2.87
CA LEU A 19 39.35 14.83 3.76
C LEU A 19 38.88 16.12 3.04
N ALA A 20 39.76 16.78 2.28
CA ALA A 20 39.39 17.97 1.51
C ALA A 20 38.34 17.70 0.42
N LEU A 21 38.39 16.54 -0.24
CA LEU A 21 37.41 16.15 -1.25
C LEU A 21 36.05 15.76 -0.64
N SER A 22 36.04 15.20 0.58
CA SER A 22 34.80 14.81 1.26
C SER A 22 33.99 15.99 1.82
N HIS A 23 34.60 17.16 2.03
CA HIS A 23 33.91 18.38 2.48
C HIS A 23 33.39 19.26 1.32
N GLY A 24 33.59 18.86 0.06
CA GLY A 24 33.16 19.59 -1.13
C GLY A 24 31.72 19.32 -1.62
N VAL A 25 30.97 18.43 -0.96
CA VAL A 25 29.61 18.03 -1.40
C VAL A 25 28.60 18.12 -0.26
N SER A 26 28.39 19.30 0.31
CA SER A 26 27.14 19.59 1.05
C SER A 26 27.03 21.07 1.39
N SER A 27 26.44 21.88 0.49
CA SER A 27 25.93 23.23 0.84
C SER A 27 24.86 23.79 -0.13
N LYS A 28 24.20 22.98 -0.96
CA LYS A 28 23.13 23.47 -1.86
C LYS A 28 21.79 22.73 -1.78
N PHE A 29 21.50 22.04 -0.68
CA PHE A 29 20.23 21.31 -0.51
C PHE A 29 19.23 21.92 0.48
N TRP A 30 19.56 23.03 1.13
CA TRP A 30 18.64 23.76 2.02
C TRP A 30 18.44 25.20 1.54
N GLY A 31 17.78 25.36 0.39
CA GLY A 31 17.48 26.69 -0.17
C GLY A 31 16.23 26.76 -1.05
N LEU A 32 15.41 25.72 -1.11
CA LEU A 32 14.22 25.66 -1.98
C LEU A 32 12.98 25.06 -1.29
N MET A 33 12.81 25.32 0.00
CA MET A 33 11.65 24.85 0.77
C MET A 33 10.99 25.93 1.64
N LEU A 34 11.11 27.21 1.30
CA LEU A 34 10.35 28.30 1.94
C LEU A 34 10.03 29.44 0.96
N SER A 35 9.41 29.13 -0.18
CA SER A 35 8.74 30.15 -1.00
C SER A 35 7.73 29.51 -1.95
N GLN A 36 6.52 29.24 -1.46
CA GLN A 36 5.34 29.28 -2.32
C GLN A 36 4.30 30.19 -1.67
N PRO A 37 3.85 31.25 -2.37
CA PRO A 37 2.75 32.08 -1.90
C PRO A 37 1.45 31.27 -2.03
N LEU A 38 0.72 31.18 -0.92
CA LEU A 38 -0.69 30.79 -0.94
C LEU A 38 -1.44 31.84 -1.75
N SER A 39 -1.89 31.44 -2.95
CA SER A 39 -2.87 32.18 -3.72
C SER A 39 -4.17 32.23 -2.94
N GLN A 40 -4.50 33.44 -2.51
CA GLN A 40 -5.77 33.83 -1.93
C GLN A 40 -6.84 33.78 -3.02
N SER A 41 -7.92 33.06 -2.79
CA SER A 41 -9.17 33.22 -3.54
C SER A 41 -10.31 33.31 -2.52
N ASP A 42 -10.53 34.57 -2.14
CA ASP A 42 -11.78 35.25 -1.83
C ASP A 42 -12.90 34.49 -1.10
N LEU A 43 -13.11 34.98 0.13
CA LEU A 43 -14.40 35.03 0.81
C LEU A 43 -15.43 35.78 -0.05
N GLY A 44 -16.56 35.12 -0.31
CA GLY A 44 -17.80 35.78 -0.69
C GLY A 44 -18.90 35.30 0.24
N ASP A 45 -19.16 36.06 1.29
CA ASP A 45 -20.35 35.91 2.14
C ASP A 45 -21.59 36.45 1.41
N ALA A 46 -22.67 35.67 1.37
CA ALA A 46 -24.03 36.21 1.43
C ALA A 46 -25.07 35.13 1.80
N ALA A 47 -25.69 35.35 2.96
CA ALA A 47 -27.11 35.15 3.29
C ALA A 47 -27.66 33.72 3.51
N LEU A 48 -27.78 33.40 4.81
CA LEU A 48 -28.97 32.89 5.51
C LEU A 48 -30.29 32.89 4.71
N ASP A 49 -30.96 31.74 4.58
CA ASP A 49 -32.04 31.35 5.49
C ASP A 49 -32.76 30.03 5.07
N ARG A 50 -33.13 29.26 6.12
CA ARG A 50 -34.38 28.48 6.32
C ARG A 50 -34.37 26.93 6.28
N GLU A 51 -34.92 26.44 7.39
CA GLU A 51 -35.19 25.10 7.92
C GLU A 51 -35.95 24.09 7.02
N PRO A 52 -35.96 22.78 7.38
CA PRO A 52 -36.56 21.70 6.61
C PRO A 52 -38.03 21.43 6.98
N GLY A 53 -38.86 21.15 5.96
CA GLY A 53 -40.22 20.63 6.12
C GLY A 53 -40.57 19.64 5.00
N SER A 54 -40.82 18.38 5.36
CA SER A 54 -41.49 17.36 4.53
C SER A 54 -43.02 17.50 4.66
N PRO A 55 -43.83 16.58 4.09
CA PRO A 55 -44.23 16.51 2.69
C PRO A 55 -45.76 16.68 2.54
N SER A 56 -46.24 17.17 1.40
CA SER A 56 -47.66 17.10 1.04
C SER A 56 -47.81 16.48 -0.34
N ASN A 57 -48.48 15.32 -0.35
CA ASN A 57 -49.03 14.66 -1.53
C ASN A 57 -50.01 15.61 -2.22
N ASP A 58 -49.94 15.70 -3.54
CA ASP A 58 -51.12 15.84 -4.37
C ASP A 58 -50.93 15.08 -5.68
N THR A 59 -51.95 14.30 -6.00
CA THR A 59 -52.07 13.38 -7.14
C THR A 59 -52.86 14.08 -8.24
N LEU A 60 -52.81 13.51 -9.46
CA LEU A 60 -53.60 13.82 -10.67
C LEU A 60 -52.87 14.83 -11.59
N GLU A 61 -52.58 14.55 -12.87
CA GLU A 61 -53.40 13.87 -13.87
C GLU A 61 -52.56 13.43 -15.11
N LEU A 62 -53.13 12.54 -15.93
CA LEU A 62 -52.47 11.82 -17.02
C LEU A 62 -52.33 12.58 -18.35
N SER A 63 -51.11 12.49 -18.93
CA SER A 63 -50.77 12.34 -20.37
C SER A 63 -50.96 13.57 -21.30
N PRO A 64 -50.23 13.73 -22.45
CA PRO A 64 -49.66 12.69 -23.31
C PRO A 64 -48.22 12.91 -23.85
N SER A 65 -47.53 11.79 -24.08
CA SER A 65 -46.55 11.57 -25.15
C SER A 65 -45.60 12.74 -25.51
N GLU A 66 -44.68 13.10 -24.61
CA GLU A 66 -43.46 13.76 -25.03
C GLU A 66 -42.39 12.70 -25.30
N LYS A 67 -42.23 12.42 -26.59
CA LYS A 67 -41.09 11.73 -27.16
C LYS A 67 -39.83 12.48 -26.73
N SER A 68 -39.29 12.12 -25.57
CA SER A 68 -37.99 12.55 -25.09
C SER A 68 -36.96 11.98 -26.05
N THR A 69 -36.72 12.73 -27.11
CA THR A 69 -35.50 12.66 -27.90
C THR A 69 -34.38 12.75 -26.90
N ARG A 70 -33.75 11.60 -26.67
CA ARG A 70 -32.46 11.48 -25.98
C ARG A 70 -31.52 12.47 -26.65
N HIS A 71 -31.43 13.68 -26.11
CA HIS A 71 -30.25 14.50 -26.25
C HIS A 71 -29.15 13.68 -25.60
N PHE A 72 -28.44 12.94 -26.44
CA PHE A 72 -27.09 12.55 -26.11
C PHE A 72 -26.38 13.86 -25.81
N ASP A 73 -26.08 14.08 -24.53
CA ASP A 73 -25.11 15.08 -24.11
C ASP A 73 -23.78 14.72 -24.79
N ASP A 74 -23.64 15.12 -26.05
CA ASP A 74 -22.38 15.23 -26.77
C ASP A 74 -21.62 16.43 -26.18
N ASN A 75 -21.30 16.35 -24.90
CA ASN A 75 -20.16 17.05 -24.36
C ASN A 75 -18.96 16.09 -24.51
N PRO A 76 -18.13 16.24 -25.57
CA PRO A 76 -17.05 15.32 -25.89
C PRO A 76 -15.96 15.41 -24.81
N GLY A 77 -16.15 14.66 -23.73
CA GLY A 77 -15.25 14.66 -22.59
C GLY A 77 -15.88 14.21 -21.28
N VAL A 78 -17.20 14.37 -21.13
CA VAL A 78 -17.91 14.00 -19.90
C VAL A 78 -18.51 12.60 -20.02
N CYS A 79 -18.30 11.75 -19.02
CA CYS A 79 -18.84 10.40 -18.99
C CYS A 79 -19.41 10.03 -17.61
N SER A 80 -20.41 9.15 -17.61
CA SER A 80 -20.94 8.51 -16.40
C SER A 80 -20.72 6.99 -16.38
N THR A 81 -20.50 6.38 -17.54
CA THR A 81 -20.23 4.94 -17.72
C THR A 81 -19.17 4.75 -18.80
N ASP A 82 -18.64 3.53 -18.94
CA ASP A 82 -17.57 3.24 -19.91
C ASP A 82 -18.04 3.25 -21.37
N LYS A 83 -19.34 3.01 -21.62
CA LYS A 83 -19.94 2.92 -22.97
C LYS A 83 -19.60 4.12 -23.88
N PRO A 84 -19.79 5.39 -23.47
CA PRO A 84 -19.44 6.56 -24.30
C PRO A 84 -17.95 6.71 -24.60
N CYS A 85 -17.05 6.10 -23.82
CA CYS A 85 -15.61 6.30 -23.98
C CYS A 85 -15.00 5.53 -25.16
N GLY A 86 -15.71 4.55 -25.71
CA GLY A 86 -15.20 3.69 -26.76
C GLY A 86 -14.14 2.68 -26.29
N ARG A 87 -13.52 1.97 -27.23
CA ARG A 87 -12.64 0.83 -26.93
C ARG A 87 -11.32 1.30 -26.32
N GLY A 88 -10.80 0.54 -25.36
CA GLY A 88 -9.49 0.80 -24.75
C GLY A 88 -9.48 1.97 -23.75
N LYS A 89 -10.66 2.47 -23.39
CA LYS A 89 -10.86 3.52 -22.39
C LYS A 89 -11.91 3.10 -21.37
N TYR A 90 -11.88 3.74 -20.20
CA TYR A 90 -12.87 3.60 -19.14
C TYR A 90 -13.30 4.99 -18.68
N CYS A 91 -14.45 5.08 -18.02
CA CYS A 91 -14.93 6.32 -17.44
C CYS A 91 -14.40 6.48 -16.02
N ASP A 92 -13.63 7.55 -15.79
CA ASP A 92 -13.29 7.98 -14.45
C ASP A 92 -14.52 8.62 -13.79
N THR A 93 -15.24 7.83 -13.00
CA THR A 93 -16.51 8.27 -12.41
C THR A 93 -16.37 9.44 -11.44
N HIS A 94 -15.15 9.72 -10.95
CA HIS A 94 -14.85 10.84 -10.05
C HIS A 94 -14.69 12.14 -10.84
N TYR A 95 -13.84 12.14 -11.87
CA TYR A 95 -13.59 13.32 -12.71
C TYR A 95 -14.52 13.42 -13.93
N LYS A 96 -15.44 12.45 -14.07
CA LYS A 96 -16.35 12.30 -15.20
C LYS A 96 -15.65 12.36 -16.55
N ARG A 97 -14.44 11.79 -16.68
CA ARG A 97 -13.63 11.86 -17.90
C ARG A 97 -13.24 10.48 -18.41
N CYS A 98 -13.24 10.33 -19.74
CA CYS A 98 -12.75 9.11 -20.37
C CYS A 98 -11.21 9.02 -20.30
N GLU A 99 -10.72 7.98 -19.62
CA GLU A 99 -9.31 7.70 -19.42
C GLU A 99 -8.89 6.45 -20.19
N ARG A 100 -7.62 6.36 -20.61
CA ARG A 100 -7.09 5.14 -21.21
C ARG A 100 -7.00 4.01 -20.19
N LEU A 101 -7.21 2.76 -20.63
CA LEU A 101 -6.88 1.59 -19.83
C LEU A 101 -5.40 1.62 -19.43
N LYS A 102 -5.15 1.28 -18.17
CA LYS A 102 -3.86 1.30 -17.50
C LYS A 102 -3.10 0.01 -17.81
N ARG A 103 -1.81 0.15 -18.12
CA ARG A 103 -0.86 -0.93 -18.37
C ARG A 103 -0.33 -1.47 -17.04
N ARG A 104 0.36 -2.62 -17.11
CA ARG A 104 1.04 -3.21 -15.96
C ARG A 104 1.95 -2.17 -15.26
N GLY A 105 1.87 -2.10 -13.94
CA GLY A 105 2.64 -1.21 -13.07
C GLY A 105 1.99 0.16 -12.84
N GLU A 106 1.07 0.60 -13.70
CA GLU A 106 0.37 1.87 -13.54
C GLU A 106 -0.66 1.81 -12.40
N PHE A 107 -0.89 2.96 -11.75
CA PHE A 107 -1.85 3.06 -10.67
C PHE A 107 -3.29 2.86 -11.15
N CYS A 108 -4.06 2.15 -10.35
CA CYS A 108 -5.45 1.83 -10.64
C CYS A 108 -6.29 1.87 -9.35
N ARG A 109 -7.60 1.92 -9.51
CA ARG A 109 -8.57 1.87 -8.40
C ARG A 109 -9.47 0.64 -8.45
N LYS A 110 -9.71 0.10 -9.65
CA LYS A 110 -10.59 -1.03 -9.92
C LYS A 110 -10.04 -1.82 -11.10
N ASP A 111 -10.42 -3.09 -11.20
CA ASP A 111 -9.90 -4.01 -12.22
C ASP A 111 -10.18 -3.54 -13.64
N TYR A 112 -11.36 -2.98 -13.88
CA TYR A 112 -11.74 -2.46 -15.20
C TYR A 112 -10.91 -1.24 -15.64
N ASN A 113 -10.14 -0.62 -14.74
CA ASN A 113 -9.19 0.42 -15.14
C ASN A 113 -7.99 -0.18 -15.89
N CYS A 114 -7.70 -1.47 -15.71
CA CYS A 114 -6.53 -2.14 -16.27
C CYS A 114 -6.83 -2.74 -17.65
N GLN A 115 -5.80 -2.86 -18.48
CA GLN A 115 -5.88 -3.59 -19.76
C GLN A 115 -6.24 -5.07 -19.52
N ARG A 116 -6.85 -5.71 -20.54
CA ARG A 116 -7.23 -7.13 -20.50
C ARG A 116 -6.12 -8.02 -19.93
N ARG A 117 -6.52 -9.02 -19.14
CA ARG A 117 -5.63 -9.97 -18.42
C ARG A 117 -4.74 -9.33 -17.35
N ASN A 118 -5.03 -8.08 -16.97
CA ASN A 118 -4.50 -7.47 -15.77
C ASN A 118 -5.64 -7.15 -14.81
N GLU A 119 -5.30 -7.13 -13.53
CA GLU A 119 -6.19 -6.82 -12.42
C GLU A 119 -5.55 -5.70 -11.57
N CYS A 120 -6.39 -5.00 -10.82
CA CYS A 120 -5.96 -3.93 -9.92
C CYS A 120 -5.78 -4.47 -8.49
N VAL A 121 -4.53 -4.74 -8.12
CA VAL A 121 -4.18 -5.29 -6.79
C VAL A 121 -3.12 -4.40 -6.17
N PHE A 122 -3.27 -4.09 -4.88
CA PHE A 122 -2.39 -3.17 -4.14
C PHE A 122 -2.24 -1.79 -4.84
N GLY A 123 -3.30 -1.32 -5.49
CA GLY A 123 -3.35 -0.03 -6.18
C GLY A 123 -2.60 0.04 -7.51
N ARG A 124 -2.11 -1.08 -8.06
CA ARG A 124 -1.43 -1.12 -9.36
C ARG A 124 -1.94 -2.24 -10.25
N CYS A 125 -1.95 -1.98 -11.55
CA CYS A 125 -2.29 -3.03 -12.52
C CYS A 125 -1.18 -4.08 -12.54
N ARG A 126 -1.52 -5.33 -12.34
CA ARG A 126 -0.60 -6.46 -12.51
C ARG A 126 -1.26 -7.54 -13.35
N LYS A 127 -0.44 -8.46 -13.89
CA LYS A 127 -0.97 -9.61 -14.62
C LYS A 127 -1.80 -10.46 -13.66
N GLU A 128 -2.96 -10.90 -14.13
CA GLU A 128 -3.82 -11.80 -13.37
C GLU A 128 -3.07 -13.10 -13.04
N ILE A 129 -3.10 -13.48 -11.76
CA ILE A 129 -2.48 -14.70 -11.25
C ILE A 129 -3.57 -15.79 -11.21
N PRO A 130 -3.31 -17.00 -11.75
CA PRO A 130 -4.27 -18.10 -11.67
C PRO A 130 -4.69 -18.39 -10.23
N LYS A 131 -5.98 -18.69 -10.04
CA LYS A 131 -6.55 -19.04 -8.73
C LYS A 131 -5.76 -20.18 -8.06
N GLY A 132 -5.60 -20.10 -6.75
CA GLY A 132 -4.88 -21.11 -5.96
C GLY A 132 -3.38 -20.86 -5.81
N GLN A 133 -2.79 -20.02 -6.67
CA GLN A 133 -1.37 -19.71 -6.65
C GLN A 133 -1.04 -18.55 -5.72
N GLU A 134 0.22 -18.48 -5.30
CA GLU A 134 0.73 -17.38 -4.48
C GLU A 134 0.41 -16.02 -5.12
N GLY A 135 -0.17 -15.14 -4.32
CA GLY A 135 -0.58 -13.81 -4.71
C GLY A 135 -1.92 -13.74 -5.44
N SER A 136 -2.55 -14.84 -5.87
CA SER A 136 -3.91 -14.79 -6.45
C SER A 136 -4.95 -14.34 -5.41
N ARG A 137 -6.04 -13.69 -5.86
CA ARG A 137 -7.12 -13.29 -4.93
C ARG A 137 -7.89 -14.50 -4.43
N CYS A 138 -8.33 -14.41 -3.19
CA CYS A 138 -9.12 -15.43 -2.50
C CYS A 138 -10.21 -14.78 -1.65
N ALA A 139 -11.27 -15.53 -1.37
CA ALA A 139 -12.25 -15.20 -0.35
C ALA A 139 -11.99 -16.03 0.91
N ASP A 140 -11.61 -17.30 0.74
CA ASP A 140 -11.39 -18.26 1.82
C ASP A 140 -10.13 -19.12 1.56
N ASP A 141 -9.61 -19.81 2.59
CA ASP A 141 -8.47 -20.73 2.49
C ASP A 141 -8.64 -21.81 1.40
N LYS A 142 -9.87 -22.26 1.13
CA LYS A 142 -10.20 -23.26 0.09
C LYS A 142 -9.94 -22.78 -1.34
N ASP A 143 -9.86 -21.47 -1.56
CA ASP A 143 -9.53 -20.89 -2.87
C ASP A 143 -8.03 -20.98 -3.16
N CYS A 144 -7.23 -21.27 -2.13
CA CYS A 144 -5.79 -21.39 -2.16
C CYS A 144 -5.33 -22.86 -2.25
N SER A 145 -4.12 -23.09 -2.75
CA SER A 145 -3.50 -24.42 -2.71
C SER A 145 -3.18 -24.86 -1.27
N ALA A 146 -2.97 -26.17 -1.05
CA ALA A 146 -2.83 -26.78 0.28
C ALA A 146 -1.81 -26.10 1.23
N ASN A 147 -0.73 -25.54 0.67
CA ASN A 147 0.35 -24.91 1.44
C ASN A 147 0.18 -23.38 1.57
N HIS A 148 -0.99 -22.85 1.20
CA HIS A 148 -1.32 -21.44 1.26
C HIS A 148 -2.50 -21.19 2.20
N CYS A 149 -2.65 -19.95 2.64
CA CYS A 149 -3.85 -19.45 3.30
C CYS A 149 -4.36 -18.22 2.57
N CYS A 150 -5.62 -17.87 2.79
CA CYS A 150 -6.18 -16.61 2.35
C CYS A 150 -5.98 -15.55 3.43
N ALA A 151 -5.09 -14.59 3.19
CA ALA A 151 -4.77 -13.55 4.17
C ALA A 151 -4.57 -12.18 3.52
N ARG A 152 -4.71 -11.13 4.31
CA ARG A 152 -4.58 -9.75 3.84
C ARG A 152 -3.13 -9.37 3.54
N GLN A 153 -2.95 -8.66 2.43
CA GLN A 153 -1.73 -7.94 2.11
C GLN A 153 -2.14 -6.56 1.58
N HIS A 154 -1.69 -5.50 2.24
CA HIS A 154 -2.07 -4.12 1.93
C HIS A 154 -3.60 -3.92 1.80
N GLY A 155 -4.37 -4.62 2.63
CA GLY A 155 -5.84 -4.55 2.69
C GLY A 155 -6.60 -5.47 1.74
N GLU A 156 -5.93 -6.08 0.75
CA GLU A 156 -6.54 -7.03 -0.22
C GLU A 156 -6.29 -8.48 0.22
N PHE A 157 -7.25 -9.37 -0.01
CA PHE A 157 -7.10 -10.80 0.28
C PHE A 157 -6.41 -11.53 -0.85
N VAL A 158 -5.31 -12.20 -0.53
CA VAL A 158 -4.52 -12.99 -1.48
C VAL A 158 -4.02 -14.29 -0.86
N CYS A 159 -3.80 -15.30 -1.70
CA CYS A 159 -3.17 -16.54 -1.28
C CYS A 159 -1.71 -16.29 -0.92
N LYS A 160 -1.35 -16.54 0.34
CA LYS A 160 0.01 -16.40 0.86
C LYS A 160 0.50 -17.75 1.38
N PRO A 161 1.81 -18.04 1.37
CA PRO A 161 2.32 -19.30 1.89
C PRO A 161 2.08 -19.42 3.40
N ARG A 162 1.73 -20.62 3.86
CA ARG A 162 1.69 -20.95 5.29
C ARG A 162 3.10 -20.96 5.88
N LEU A 163 3.22 -20.56 7.15
CA LEU A 163 4.52 -20.42 7.79
C LEU A 163 5.12 -21.79 8.13
N GLN A 164 6.35 -21.98 7.69
CA GLN A 164 7.11 -23.21 7.85
C GLN A 164 7.75 -23.30 9.24
N LEU A 165 8.28 -24.48 9.57
CA LEU A 165 9.00 -24.72 10.83
C LEU A 165 10.08 -23.65 11.06
N SER A 166 10.14 -23.13 12.29
CA SER A 166 11.08 -22.10 12.77
C SER A 166 10.94 -20.71 12.12
N GLN A 167 10.01 -20.53 11.17
CA GLN A 167 9.72 -19.20 10.63
C GLN A 167 9.11 -18.31 11.70
N ARG A 168 9.47 -17.02 11.65
CA ARG A 168 8.93 -16.01 12.55
C ARG A 168 7.45 -15.83 12.27
N CYS A 169 6.67 -15.87 13.33
CA CYS A 169 5.24 -15.65 13.30
C CYS A 169 4.91 -14.51 14.27
N PHE A 170 3.99 -13.63 13.89
CA PHE A 170 3.51 -12.55 14.76
C PHE A 170 2.01 -12.41 14.58
N VAL A 171 1.27 -12.57 15.68
CA VAL A 171 -0.18 -12.39 15.72
C VAL A 171 -0.46 -11.18 16.59
N PRO A 172 -0.69 -9.99 16.01
CA PRO A 172 -1.08 -8.81 16.78
C PRO A 172 -2.43 -9.06 17.46
N ALA A 173 -2.66 -8.46 18.62
CA ALA A 173 -3.93 -8.56 19.33
C ALA A 173 -5.12 -7.97 18.54
N GLY A 174 -4.85 -7.16 17.51
CA GLY A 174 -5.85 -6.55 16.63
C GLY A 174 -5.37 -5.23 16.03
N GLY A 175 -6.31 -4.38 15.65
CA GLY A 175 -6.05 -3.03 15.13
C GLY A 175 -5.72 -2.98 13.64
N LEU A 176 -5.18 -1.84 13.19
CA LEU A 176 -4.80 -1.61 11.79
C LEU A 176 -3.68 -2.56 11.34
N ASP A 177 -2.78 -2.91 12.26
CA ASP A 177 -1.67 -3.83 11.99
C ASP A 177 -2.19 -5.22 11.59
N TYR A 178 -3.26 -5.69 12.23
CA TYR A 178 -3.95 -6.93 11.84
C TYR A 178 -4.80 -6.76 10.56
N SER A 179 -5.48 -5.63 10.42
CA SER A 179 -6.49 -5.42 9.37
C SER A 179 -5.91 -5.12 7.98
N LEU A 180 -4.65 -4.66 7.90
CA LEU A 180 -4.00 -4.35 6.62
C LEU A 180 -3.09 -5.48 6.13
N ASN A 181 -2.33 -6.11 7.03
CA ASN A 181 -1.33 -7.11 6.70
C ASN A 181 -1.41 -8.28 7.66
N GLU A 182 -2.16 -9.30 7.27
CA GLU A 182 -2.31 -10.51 8.07
C GLU A 182 -1.26 -11.55 7.64
N GLN A 183 -0.60 -12.19 8.59
CA GLN A 183 0.31 -13.31 8.31
C GLN A 183 -0.49 -14.61 8.25
N CYS A 184 -0.11 -15.53 7.37
CA CYS A 184 -0.72 -16.86 7.39
C CYS A 184 -0.44 -17.58 8.71
N PRO A 185 -1.35 -18.49 9.12
CA PRO A 185 -1.05 -19.42 10.19
C PRO A 185 0.15 -20.30 9.83
N CYS A 186 0.73 -20.92 10.86
CA CYS A 186 1.72 -21.98 10.65
C CYS A 186 1.11 -23.15 9.85
N GLU A 187 1.98 -23.91 9.20
CA GLU A 187 1.61 -25.16 8.56
C GLU A 187 1.06 -26.18 9.57
N GLY A 188 0.30 -27.17 9.09
CA GLY A 188 -0.34 -28.17 9.94
C GLY A 188 0.64 -28.86 10.88
N GLY A 189 0.27 -28.97 12.17
CA GLY A 189 1.11 -29.55 13.22
C GLY A 189 2.09 -28.58 13.88
N LEU A 190 2.14 -27.32 13.41
CA LEU A 190 2.93 -26.25 14.01
C LEU A 190 2.02 -25.21 14.69
N VAL A 191 2.51 -24.62 15.77
CA VAL A 191 1.85 -23.52 16.49
C VAL A 191 2.84 -22.36 16.65
N CYS A 192 2.31 -21.14 16.53
CA CYS A 192 3.09 -19.93 16.76
C CYS A 192 3.29 -19.73 18.26
N GLN A 193 4.51 -19.94 18.75
CA GLN A 193 4.84 -19.83 20.16
C GLN A 193 6.25 -19.25 20.37
N TYR A 194 6.54 -18.79 21.59
CA TYR A 194 7.87 -18.31 21.95
C TYR A 194 8.90 -19.44 21.82
N GLU A 195 10.01 -19.16 21.14
CA GLU A 195 11.14 -20.06 21.10
C GLU A 195 11.72 -20.21 22.51
N PRO A 196 11.88 -21.44 23.03
CA PRO A 196 12.42 -21.64 24.36
C PRO A 196 13.85 -21.11 24.40
N VAL A 197 14.09 -20.08 25.21
CA VAL A 197 15.42 -19.55 25.47
C VAL A 197 16.23 -20.65 26.17
N LYS A 198 17.17 -21.27 25.46
CA LYS A 198 18.17 -22.13 26.10
C LYS A 198 19.00 -21.22 27.00
N SER A 199 18.83 -21.34 28.31
CA SER A 199 19.61 -20.65 29.34
C SER A 199 21.08 -21.10 29.27
N THR A 200 21.80 -20.60 28.27
CA THR A 200 23.26 -20.63 28.31
C THR A 200 23.65 -19.58 29.33
N THR A 201 24.22 -20.02 30.45
CA THR A 201 24.79 -19.19 31.52
C THR A 201 25.66 -18.08 30.93
N GLN A 202 25.08 -16.91 30.69
CA GLN A 202 25.81 -15.67 30.43
C GLN A 202 25.16 -14.55 31.24
N SER A 203 25.99 -14.05 32.16
CA SER A 203 25.79 -12.98 33.14
C SER A 203 25.05 -11.74 32.61
N PRO A 204 24.23 -11.07 33.44
CA PRO A 204 23.53 -9.85 33.07
C PRO A 204 24.51 -8.67 33.10
N THR A 205 24.84 -8.07 31.95
CA THR A 205 25.42 -6.73 31.94
C THR A 205 24.71 -5.79 30.97
N ARG A 206 24.12 -4.75 31.58
CA ARG A 206 23.65 -3.48 31.04
C ARG A 206 22.31 -3.48 30.27
N LYS A 207 21.25 -3.14 31.01
CA LYS A 207 19.95 -2.72 30.49
C LYS A 207 20.05 -1.33 29.86
N ASN A 208 19.72 -1.24 28.58
CA ASN A 208 19.13 -0.06 27.97
C ASN A 208 17.68 -0.41 27.60
N GLU A 209 16.74 0.10 28.39
CA GLU A 209 15.32 -0.27 28.42
C GLU A 209 14.53 0.09 27.13
N TRP A 210 15.13 0.81 26.18
CA TRP A 210 14.53 1.09 24.88
C TRP A 210 14.73 -0.02 23.84
N PHE A 211 15.68 -0.94 24.06
CA PHE A 211 15.96 -2.08 23.15
C PHE A 211 15.16 -3.35 23.49
N GLN A 212 14.40 -3.37 24.58
CA GLN A 212 13.67 -4.58 24.99
C GLN A 212 12.32 -4.74 24.27
N PHE A 213 11.70 -3.65 23.83
CA PHE A 213 10.39 -3.70 23.19
C PHE A 213 10.42 -4.32 21.77
N THR A 214 11.58 -4.29 21.08
CA THR A 214 11.75 -4.92 19.75
C THR A 214 12.20 -6.38 19.83
N ALA A 215 12.53 -6.89 21.02
CA ALA A 215 13.06 -8.24 21.21
C ALA A 215 11.98 -9.28 21.54
N GLU A 216 10.86 -8.88 22.16
CA GLU A 216 9.82 -9.81 22.62
C GLU A 216 9.01 -10.41 21.45
N THR A 217 8.67 -9.62 20.42
CA THR A 217 7.98 -10.14 19.23
C THR A 217 8.90 -10.90 18.27
N ALA A 218 10.23 -10.74 18.40
CA ALA A 218 11.22 -11.39 17.56
C ALA A 218 11.48 -12.87 17.90
N GLN A 219 10.90 -13.36 19.00
CA GLN A 219 11.13 -14.71 19.53
C GLN A 219 9.98 -15.69 19.22
N MET A 220 8.87 -15.22 18.65
CA MET A 220 7.74 -16.07 18.27
C MET A 220 8.03 -16.79 16.94
N LYS A 221 7.95 -18.13 16.96
CA LYS A 221 8.24 -18.99 15.81
C LYS A 221 7.20 -20.10 15.69
N CYS A 222 7.02 -20.60 14.47
CA CYS A 222 6.24 -21.82 14.24
C CYS A 222 7.02 -23.04 14.73
N LEU A 223 6.56 -23.66 15.81
CA LEU A 223 7.18 -24.82 16.45
C LEU A 223 6.20 -25.99 16.53
N PRO A 224 6.67 -27.25 16.59
CA PRO A 224 5.79 -28.41 16.73
C PRO A 224 5.00 -28.34 18.04
N VAL A 225 3.76 -28.83 18.01
CA VAL A 225 2.98 -29.04 19.24
C VAL A 225 3.65 -30.14 20.07
N THR A 226 4.23 -29.77 21.21
CA THR A 226 4.74 -30.73 22.20
C THR A 226 3.62 -31.07 23.17
N PHE A 227 3.20 -32.33 23.20
CA PHE A 227 2.28 -32.86 24.22
C PHE A 227 3.06 -33.43 25.41
#